data_AF-A0A949G8H9-F1
#
_entry.id   AF-A0A949G8H9-F1
#
_cell.length_a   1.000
_cell.length_b   1.000
_cell.length_c   1.000
_cell.angle_alpha   90.00
_cell.angle_beta   90.00
_cell.angle_gamma   90.00
#
_symmetry.space_group_name_H-M   'P 1'
#
loop_
_entity.id
_entity.type
_entity.pdbx_description
1 polymer ?
#
loop_
_entity_poly.entity_id
_entity_poly.type
_entity_poly.pdbx_seq_one_letter_code
_entity_poly.pdbx_strand_id
1 'polypeptide(L)' 'MVWEIEFDDAAKKELGKLDPQVARRVIQFLRTRLQSLKNPRSIGQALKGSELGDFWKYRLGDIRIIASIEDDRLV' A
#
# COMPACT_ATOMS: atom_id res chain seq x y z
N MET A 1 -5.87 2.64 -16.43
CA MET A 1 -5.65 3.62 -15.34
C MET A 1 -4.46 3.17 -14.54
N VAL A 2 -3.61 4.12 -14.17
CA VAL A 2 -2.40 3.92 -13.39
C VAL A 2 -2.67 4.59 -12.05
N TRP A 3 -2.61 3.83 -10.96
CA TRP A 3 -2.82 4.38 -9.63
C TRP A 3 -1.62 5.22 -9.21
N GLU A 4 -1.89 6.37 -8.61
CA GLU A 4 -0.87 7.16 -7.93
C GLU A 4 -0.56 6.54 -6.57
N ILE A 5 0.71 6.56 -6.17
CA ILE A 5 1.17 5.95 -4.91
C ILE A 5 1.86 7.04 -4.11
N GLU A 6 1.21 7.47 -3.05
CA GLU A 6 1.73 8.41 -2.07
C GLU A 6 2.11 7.69 -0.77
N PHE A 7 3.12 8.22 -0.09
CA PHE A 7 3.53 7.74 1.23
C PHE A 7 3.33 8.87 2.24
N ASP A 8 2.60 8.57 3.31
CA ASP A 8 2.56 9.43 4.48
C ASP A 8 3.97 9.56 5.10
N ASP A 9 4.23 10.67 5.78
CA ASP A 9 5.55 10.92 6.39
C ASP A 9 5.89 9.91 7.50
N ALA A 10 4.89 9.40 8.23
CA ALA A 10 5.10 8.29 9.15
C ALA A 10 5.51 7.02 8.39
N ALA A 11 4.83 6.72 7.27
CA ALA A 11 5.17 5.56 6.44
C ALA A 11 6.58 5.66 5.84
N LYS A 12 7.02 6.85 5.41
CA LYS A 12 8.40 7.07 4.94
C LYS A 12 9.43 6.80 6.05
N LYS A 13 9.17 7.27 7.28
CA LYS A 13 10.05 7.03 8.43
C LYS A 13 10.13 5.55 8.77
N GLU A 14 9.01 4.84 8.82
CA GLU A 14 8.97 3.40 9.08
C GLU A 14 9.67 2.60 7.97
N LEU A 15 9.45 2.96 6.70
CA LEU A 15 10.13 2.35 5.56
C LEU A 15 11.66 2.53 5.64
N GLY A 16 12.13 3.69 6.11
CA GLY A 16 13.54 3.99 6.32
C GLY A 16 14.20 3.21 7.46
N LYS A 17 13.42 2.65 8.39
CA LYS A 17 13.93 1.77 9.46
C LYS A 17 14.11 0.33 9.02
N LEU A 18 13.52 -0.06 7.89
CA LEU A 18 13.66 -1.41 7.35
C LEU A 18 15.04 -1.61 6.72
N ASP A 19 15.44 -2.87 6.61
CA ASP A 19 16.61 -3.23 5.82
C ASP A 19 16.50 -2.65 4.38
N PRO A 20 17.57 -2.07 3.80
CA PRO A 20 17.51 -1.41 2.49
C PRO A 20 17.02 -2.31 1.34
N GLN A 21 17.27 -3.62 1.42
CA GLN A 21 16.82 -4.60 0.42
C GLN A 21 15.32 -4.85 0.56
N VAL A 22 14.86 -4.92 1.80
CA VAL A 22 13.45 -5.06 2.17
C VAL A 22 12.63 -3.83 1.75
N ALA A 23 13.11 -2.62 2.07
CA ALA A 23 12.47 -1.37 1.66
C ALA A 23 12.34 -1.26 0.14
N ARG A 24 13.41 -1.61 -0.60
CA ARG A 24 13.37 -1.68 -2.07
C ARG A 24 12.32 -2.66 -2.58
N ARG A 25 12.18 -3.82 -1.94
CA ARG A 25 11.17 -4.82 -2.32
C ARG A 25 9.74 -4.31 -2.12
N VAL A 26 9.50 -3.56 -1.04
CA VAL A 26 8.21 -2.91 -0.77
C VAL A 26 7.90 -1.87 -1.86
N ILE A 27 8.82 -0.97 -2.16
CA ILE A 27 8.65 0.06 -3.19
C ILE A 27 8.39 -0.58 -4.56
N GLN A 28 9.18 -1.61 -4.90
CA GLN A 28 9.01 -2.34 -6.16
C GLN A 28 7.62 -2.98 -6.24
N PHE A 29 7.17 -3.66 -5.20
CA PHE A 29 5.85 -4.27 -5.16
C PHE A 29 4.73 -3.25 -5.40
N LEU A 30 4.81 -2.09 -4.74
CA LEU A 30 3.85 -1.00 -4.90
C LEU A 30 3.84 -0.51 -6.37
N ARG A 31 5.00 -0.17 -6.92
CA ARG A 31 5.11 0.40 -8.28
C ARG A 31 4.88 -0.57 -9.43
N THR A 32 5.23 -1.85 -9.29
CA THR A 32 5.08 -2.79 -10.43
C THR A 32 3.84 -3.63 -10.35
N ARG A 33 3.37 -3.94 -9.13
CA ARG A 33 2.24 -4.86 -8.97
C ARG A 33 0.96 -4.09 -8.67
N LEU A 34 0.98 -3.12 -7.76
CA LEU A 34 -0.21 -2.36 -7.42
C LEU A 34 -0.58 -1.33 -8.50
N GLN A 35 0.40 -0.56 -8.96
CA GLN A 35 0.17 0.48 -9.97
C GLN A 35 -0.34 -0.08 -11.31
N SER A 36 0.03 -1.32 -11.68
CA SER A 36 -0.41 -1.98 -12.91
C SER A 36 -1.78 -2.65 -12.80
N LEU A 37 -2.34 -2.78 -11.60
CA LEU A 37 -3.61 -3.47 -11.41
C LEU A 37 -4.77 -2.57 -11.79
N LYS A 38 -5.76 -3.15 -12.49
CA LYS A 38 -7.04 -2.49 -12.75
C LYS A 38 -7.80 -2.19 -11.45
N ASN A 39 -7.68 -3.07 -10.46
CA ASN A 39 -8.28 -2.89 -9.14
C ASN A 39 -7.24 -3.27 -8.07
N PRO A 40 -6.69 -2.32 -7.31
CA PRO A 40 -5.67 -2.58 -6.30
C PRO A 40 -6.21 -3.42 -5.15
N ARG A 41 -7.54 -3.38 -4.90
CA ARG A 41 -8.20 -4.21 -3.88
C ARG A 41 -8.13 -5.70 -4.15
N SER A 42 -7.86 -6.11 -5.40
CA SER A 42 -7.88 -7.52 -5.83
C SER A 42 -6.81 -8.40 -5.19
N ILE A 43 -5.67 -7.82 -4.77
CA ILE A 43 -4.55 -8.56 -4.18
C ILE A 43 -4.34 -8.28 -2.68
N GLY A 44 -5.23 -7.50 -2.08
CA GLY A 44 -5.19 -7.14 -0.67
C GLY A 44 -6.44 -7.59 0.07
N GLN A 45 -6.49 -7.26 1.35
CA GLN A 45 -7.63 -7.53 2.21
C GLN A 45 -8.04 -6.25 2.93
N ALA A 46 -9.33 -5.95 2.96
CA ALA A 46 -9.85 -4.90 3.83
C ALA A 46 -9.52 -5.22 5.29
N LEU A 47 -9.08 -4.22 6.05
CA LEU A 47 -8.99 -4.34 7.50
C LEU A 47 -10.39 -4.42 8.11
N LYS A 48 -10.50 -5.11 9.24
CA LYS A 48 -11.77 -5.28 9.96
C LYS A 48 -11.84 -4.27 11.11
N GLY A 49 -12.99 -3.64 11.28
CA GLY A 49 -13.28 -2.69 12.35
C GLY A 49 -13.99 -1.45 11.82
N SER A 50 -14.83 -0.82 12.64
CA SER A 50 -15.62 0.36 12.26
C SER A 50 -14.78 1.56 11.84
N GLU A 51 -13.57 1.70 12.40
CA GLU A 51 -12.64 2.80 12.07
C GLU A 51 -11.58 2.40 11.03
N LEU A 52 -11.48 1.11 10.69
CA LEU A 52 -10.42 0.57 9.84
C LEU A 52 -10.93 0.02 8.50
N GLY A 53 -12.24 0.03 8.27
CA GLY A 53 -12.87 -0.56 7.08
C GLY A 53 -12.39 0.02 5.75
N ASP A 54 -11.90 1.25 5.77
CA ASP A 54 -11.42 1.97 4.58
C ASP A 54 -9.95 1.67 4.22
N PHE A 55 -9.24 0.94 5.09
CA PHE A 55 -7.85 0.57 4.85
C PHE A 55 -7.71 -0.82 4.25
N TRP A 56 -6.84 -0.92 3.25
CA TRP A 56 -6.42 -2.17 2.65
C TRP A 56 -5.06 -2.59 3.16
N LYS A 57 -4.94 -3.89 3.45
CA LYS A 57 -3.71 -4.54 3.85
C LYS A 57 -3.18 -5.42 2.72
N TYR A 58 -1.92 -5.19 2.36
CA TYR A 58 -1.15 -6.06 1.47
C TYR A 58 -0.08 -6.81 2.25
N ARG A 59 0.10 -8.09 1.94
CA ARG A 59 1.13 -8.93 2.58
C ARG A 59 2.26 -9.20 1.58
N LEU A 60 3.49 -8.86 1.98
CA LEU A 60 4.72 -9.12 1.23
C LEU A 60 5.71 -9.87 2.13
N GLY A 61 5.64 -11.20 2.11
CA GLY A 61 6.39 -12.04 3.07
C GLY A 61 5.91 -11.79 4.50
N ASP A 62 6.82 -11.29 5.34
CA ASP A 62 6.53 -10.93 6.75
C ASP A 62 6.10 -9.47 6.93
N ILE A 63 6.13 -8.69 5.85
CA ILE A 63 5.74 -7.28 5.86
C ILE A 63 4.26 -7.13 5.57
N ARG A 64 3.64 -6.25 6.35
CA ARG A 64 2.27 -5.79 6.16
C ARG A 64 2.34 -4.33 5.72
N ILE A 65 1.78 -4.04 4.56
CA ILE A 65 1.60 -2.69 4.04
C ILE A 65 0.14 -2.35 4.25
N ILE A 66 -0.13 -1.21 4.87
CA ILE A 66 -1.49 -0.69 5.06
C ILE A 66 -1.60 0.56 4.19
N ALA A 67 -2.65 0.64 3.38
CA ALA A 67 -2.90 1.76 2.49
C ALA A 67 -4.40 2.09 2.46
N SER A 68 -4.74 3.36 2.42
CA SER A 68 -6.06 3.78 1.94
C SER A 68 -6.09 3.66 0.41
N ILE A 69 -7.24 3.31 -0.15
CA ILE A 69 -7.44 3.28 -1.60
C ILE A 69 -8.52 4.31 -1.89
N GLU A 70 -8.10 5.43 -2.47
CA GLU A 70 -8.98 6.50 -2.92
C GLU A 70 -9.26 6.26 -4.40
N ASP A 71 -10.45 5.73 -4.73
CA ASP A 71 -10.78 5.20 -6.06
C ASP A 71 -10.68 6.23 -7.19
N ASP A 72 -10.89 7.50 -6.89
CA ASP A 72 -10.79 8.64 -7.78
C ASP A 72 -11.08 9.88 -6.93
N ARG A 73 -10.07 10.70 -6.58
CA ARG A 73 -10.33 12.01 -5.95
C ARG A 73 -11.37 12.78 -6.79
N LEU A 74 -12.60 12.88 -6.31
CA LEU A 74 -13.44 14.05 -6.52
C LEU A 74 -13.39 14.82 -5.20
N VAL A 75 -13.00 16.09 -5.31
CA VAL A 75 -12.81 17.06 -4.22
C VAL A 75 -13.92 17.06 -3.17
#